data_AF-I3SHK9-F1
#
_entry.id   AF-I3SHK9-F1
#
_cell.length_a   1.000
_cell.length_b   1.000
_cell.length_c   1.000
_cell.angle_alpha   90.00
_cell.angle_beta   90.00
_cell.angle_gamma   90.00
#
_symmetry.space_group_name_H-M   'P 1'
#
loop_
_entity.id
_entity.type
_entity.pdbx_description
1 polymer ?
#
loop_
_entity_poly.entity_id
_entity_poly.type
_entity_poly.pdbx_seq_one_letter_code
_entity_poly.pdbx_strand_id
1 'polypeptide(L)'
;MRRLKDEEREAQERMLEEEAKARKAKEEEAAALEFDKWKGEFSVDDEGTLEDVQEKTEDLLSNFVEYIKKHKCVPLEDLAAEFKLRTQECINRITSLESMGRLSGVMDDRGKFIYISQEEMKAVADYIKRQGRVSISHLASKSNQFIDLEPKVEYTEDISNVEEITVS
;
A
#
# COMPACT_ATOMS: atom_id res chain seq x y z
N MET A 1 71.51 36.01 -16.71
CA MET A 1 71.12 34.71 -17.30
C MET A 1 70.61 33.71 -16.24
N ARG A 2 69.84 34.15 -15.22
CA ARG A 2 69.16 33.25 -14.26
C ARG A 2 67.70 33.68 -14.06
N ARG A 3 67.44 34.98 -13.92
CA ARG A 3 66.09 35.58 -13.81
C ARG A 3 65.12 35.25 -14.95
N LEU A 4 65.57 35.33 -16.20
CA LEU A 4 64.74 35.02 -17.38
C LEU A 4 64.26 33.56 -17.46
N LYS A 5 65.00 32.63 -16.84
CA LYS A 5 64.66 31.19 -16.87
C LYS A 5 63.70 30.81 -15.74
N ASP A 6 63.66 31.60 -14.67
CA ASP A 6 62.73 31.43 -13.56
C ASP A 6 61.35 31.99 -13.93
N GLU A 7 61.29 33.14 -14.64
CA GLU A 7 60.03 33.73 -15.13
C GLU A 7 59.29 32.84 -16.14
N GLU A 8 60.03 32.14 -17.02
CA GLU A 8 59.45 31.21 -18.00
C GLU A 8 58.88 29.95 -17.32
N ARG A 9 59.49 29.52 -16.21
CA ARG A 9 59.04 28.38 -15.42
C ARG A 9 57.79 28.71 -14.60
N GLU A 10 57.76 29.89 -13.97
CA GLU A 10 56.58 30.39 -13.26
C GLU A 10 55.39 30.64 -14.19
N ALA A 11 55.63 31.10 -15.43
CA ALA A 11 54.57 31.27 -16.43
C ALA A 11 54.00 29.92 -16.90
N GLN A 12 54.85 28.91 -17.11
CA GLN A 12 54.40 27.55 -17.45
C GLN A 12 53.63 26.91 -16.29
N GLU A 13 54.11 27.06 -15.05
CA GLU A 13 53.42 26.54 -13.86
C GLU A 13 52.04 27.18 -13.67
N ARG A 14 51.88 28.49 -13.91
CA ARG A 14 50.56 29.14 -13.85
C ARG A 14 49.59 28.65 -14.92
N MET A 15 50.06 28.38 -16.15
CA MET A 15 49.18 27.84 -17.20
C MET A 15 48.72 26.41 -16.88
N LEU A 16 49.61 25.58 -16.34
CA LEU A 16 49.30 24.22 -15.91
C LEU A 16 48.33 24.19 -14.72
N GLU A 17 48.47 25.11 -13.76
CA GLU A 17 47.56 25.22 -12.61
C GLU A 17 46.16 25.68 -13.03
N GLU A 18 46.07 26.64 -13.95
CA GLU A 18 44.78 27.13 -14.47
C GLU A 18 44.05 26.03 -15.27
N GLU A 19 44.76 25.28 -16.11
CA GLU A 19 44.19 24.15 -16.86
C GLU A 19 43.72 23.00 -15.94
N ALA A 20 44.52 22.68 -14.90
CA ALA A 20 44.15 21.67 -13.91
C ALA A 20 42.92 22.09 -13.10
N LYS A 21 42.81 23.38 -12.73
CA LYS A 21 41.67 23.92 -12.01
C LYS A 21 40.41 23.97 -12.88
N ALA A 22 40.55 24.31 -14.16
CA ALA A 22 39.45 24.29 -15.13
C ALA A 22 38.94 22.85 -15.37
N ARG A 23 39.83 21.86 -15.46
CA ARG A 23 39.44 20.45 -15.59
C ARG A 23 38.72 19.95 -14.33
N LYS A 24 39.23 20.29 -13.14
CA LYS A 24 38.61 19.91 -11.88
C LYS A 24 37.23 20.54 -11.69
N ALA A 25 37.07 21.83 -12.03
CA ALA A 25 35.78 22.52 -11.96
C ALA A 25 34.75 21.89 -12.91
N LYS A 26 35.14 21.53 -14.13
CA LYS A 26 34.26 20.88 -15.11
C LYS A 26 33.84 19.46 -14.68
N GLU A 27 34.76 18.72 -14.06
CA GLU A 27 34.48 17.37 -13.53
C GLU A 27 33.57 17.45 -12.30
N GLU A 28 33.75 18.46 -11.44
CA GLU A 28 32.89 18.72 -10.28
C GLU A 28 31.49 19.20 -10.68
N GLU A 29 31.38 20.03 -11.73
CA GLU A 29 30.09 20.45 -12.29
C GLU A 29 29.34 19.28 -12.95
N ALA A 30 30.05 18.42 -13.69
CA ALA A 30 29.48 17.20 -14.26
C ALA A 30 29.02 16.21 -13.17
N ALA A 31 29.83 16.02 -12.13
CA ALA A 31 29.49 15.19 -10.99
C ALA A 31 28.30 15.75 -10.18
N ALA A 32 28.18 17.08 -10.06
CA ALA A 32 27.04 17.72 -9.41
C ALA A 32 25.74 17.52 -10.20
N LEU A 33 25.80 17.58 -11.54
CA LEU A 33 24.65 17.29 -12.40
C LEU A 33 24.26 15.81 -12.39
N GLU A 34 25.23 14.89 -12.36
CA GLU A 34 24.96 13.47 -12.18
C GLU A 34 24.38 13.17 -10.80
N PHE A 35 24.88 13.84 -9.75
CA PHE A 35 24.32 13.73 -8.40
C PHE A 35 22.89 14.25 -8.34
N ASP A 36 22.58 15.40 -8.95
CA ASP A 36 21.23 15.96 -8.99
C ASP A 36 20.26 15.07 -9.80
N LYS A 37 20.73 14.53 -10.93
CA LYS A 37 19.97 13.56 -11.72
C LYS A 37 19.71 12.27 -10.95
N TRP A 38 20.72 11.72 -10.27
CA TRP A 38 20.55 10.55 -9.41
C TRP A 38 19.71 10.85 -8.19
N LYS A 39 19.73 12.08 -7.65
CA LYS A 39 18.83 12.49 -6.57
C LYS A 39 17.38 12.56 -7.07
N GLY A 40 17.17 13.06 -8.28
CA GLY A 40 15.87 13.07 -8.95
C GLY A 40 15.37 11.66 -9.30
N GLU A 41 16.25 10.75 -9.71
CA GLU A 41 15.93 9.34 -9.97
C GLU A 41 15.89 8.46 -8.71
N PHE A 42 16.49 8.89 -7.59
CA PHE A 42 16.41 8.20 -6.28
C PHE A 42 15.26 8.70 -5.41
N SER A 43 14.68 9.87 -5.73
CA SER A 43 13.30 10.23 -5.36
C SER A 43 12.30 9.39 -6.17
N VAL A 44 12.44 8.07 -6.07
CA VAL A 44 11.40 7.10 -6.37
C VAL A 44 10.42 7.14 -5.21
N ASP A 45 9.26 7.75 -5.49
CA ASP A 45 7.95 7.40 -4.94
C ASP A 45 7.67 7.69 -3.45
N ASP A 46 7.91 8.91 -2.96
CA ASP A 46 7.25 9.41 -1.74
C ASP A 46 7.07 10.94 -1.73
N GLU A 47 6.62 11.55 -2.83
CA GLU A 47 6.00 12.90 -2.75
C GLU A 47 5.19 13.23 -4.00
N GLY A 48 3.86 13.23 -3.88
CA GLY A 48 2.93 13.67 -4.92
C GLY A 48 1.80 14.51 -4.33
N THR A 49 1.93 15.83 -4.45
CA THR A 49 0.87 16.86 -4.53
C THR A 49 -0.22 16.90 -3.45
N LEU A 50 -0.05 17.83 -2.51
CA LEU A 50 -0.85 18.14 -1.31
C LEU A 50 -2.31 18.64 -1.52
N GLU A 51 -2.84 18.74 -2.74
CA GLU A 51 -4.23 19.21 -2.97
C GLU A 51 -5.14 18.20 -3.69
N ASP A 52 -4.59 17.09 -4.17
CA ASP A 52 -5.32 15.99 -4.83
C ASP A 52 -5.40 14.72 -3.93
N VAL A 53 -4.86 14.80 -2.72
CA VAL A 53 -4.68 13.67 -1.79
C VAL A 53 -5.98 13.28 -1.09
N GLN A 54 -6.92 14.21 -0.87
CA GLN A 54 -8.13 13.89 -0.10
C GLN A 54 -9.05 12.92 -0.84
N GLU A 55 -9.29 13.14 -2.14
CA GLU A 55 -10.15 12.28 -2.96
C GLU A 55 -9.50 10.91 -3.21
N LYS A 56 -8.20 10.88 -3.51
CA LYS A 56 -7.44 9.63 -3.67
C LYS A 56 -7.31 8.83 -2.38
N THR A 57 -7.21 9.49 -1.23
CA THR A 57 -7.13 8.80 0.07
C THR A 57 -8.48 8.19 0.45
N GLU A 58 -9.60 8.85 0.16
CA GLU A 58 -10.93 8.25 0.34
C GLU A 58 -11.13 7.04 -0.58
N ASP A 59 -10.64 7.11 -1.82
CA ASP A 59 -10.67 5.99 -2.76
C ASP A 59 -9.82 4.81 -2.25
N LEU A 60 -8.60 5.06 -1.78
CA LEU A 60 -7.73 4.03 -1.19
C LEU A 60 -8.35 3.37 0.06
N LEU A 61 -9.01 4.15 0.93
CA LEU A 61 -9.69 3.62 2.11
C LEU A 61 -10.94 2.80 1.74
N SER A 62 -11.67 3.24 0.71
CA SER A 62 -12.86 2.52 0.23
C SER A 62 -12.45 1.20 -0.43
N ASN A 63 -11.43 1.22 -1.29
CA ASN A 63 -10.81 0.04 -1.90
C ASN A 63 -10.28 -0.93 -0.83
N PHE A 64 -9.69 -0.43 0.26
CA PHE A 64 -9.22 -1.25 1.38
C PHE A 64 -10.38 -2.00 2.06
N VAL A 65 -11.49 -1.31 2.32
CA VAL A 65 -12.67 -1.93 2.92
C VAL A 65 -13.32 -2.92 1.95
N GLU A 66 -13.43 -2.60 0.66
CA GLU A 66 -13.97 -3.51 -0.35
C GLU A 66 -13.12 -4.76 -0.52
N TYR A 67 -11.79 -4.62 -0.53
CA TYR A 67 -10.87 -5.75 -0.60
C TYR A 67 -11.09 -6.72 0.56
N ILE A 68 -11.18 -6.21 1.80
CA ILE A 68 -11.43 -7.01 3.00
C ILE A 68 -12.83 -7.64 2.97
N LYS A 69 -13.84 -6.94 2.47
CA LYS A 69 -15.20 -7.48 2.32
C LYS A 69 -15.25 -8.63 1.32
N LYS A 70 -14.51 -8.52 0.22
CA LYS A 70 -14.40 -9.53 -0.84
C LYS A 70 -13.60 -10.74 -0.37
N HIS A 71 -12.46 -10.49 0.24
CA HIS A 71 -11.58 -11.50 0.82
C HIS A 71 -11.89 -11.64 2.31
N LYS A 72 -12.94 -12.40 2.63
CA LYS A 72 -13.46 -12.54 3.99
C LYS A 72 -12.42 -12.92 5.06
N CYS A 73 -11.33 -13.58 4.66
CA CYS A 73 -10.17 -13.91 5.48
C CYS A 73 -8.91 -13.39 4.80
N VAL A 74 -8.23 -12.41 5.41
CA VAL A 74 -7.00 -11.81 4.88
C VAL A 74 -5.89 -11.87 5.92
N PRO A 75 -4.71 -12.41 5.60
CA PRO A 75 -3.54 -12.23 6.46
C PRO A 75 -3.05 -10.78 6.37
N LEU A 76 -2.70 -10.19 7.52
CA LEU A 76 -2.29 -8.79 7.59
C LEU A 76 -1.03 -8.50 6.77
N GLU A 77 -0.19 -9.51 6.54
CA GLU A 77 1.01 -9.40 5.69
C GLU A 77 0.66 -9.20 4.20
N ASP A 78 -0.29 -9.96 3.67
CA ASP A 78 -0.74 -9.81 2.27
C ASP A 78 -1.47 -8.47 2.09
N LEU A 79 -2.29 -8.09 3.08
CA LEU A 79 -2.95 -6.79 3.09
C LEU A 79 -1.93 -5.64 3.14
N ALA A 80 -0.85 -5.79 3.90
CA ALA A 80 0.23 -4.82 3.94
C ALA A 80 0.98 -4.76 2.60
N ALA A 81 1.23 -5.90 1.97
CA ALA A 81 1.91 -5.99 0.68
C ALA A 81 1.09 -5.36 -0.46
N GLU A 82 -0.21 -5.63 -0.53
CA GLU A 82 -1.12 -5.10 -1.56
C GLU A 82 -1.19 -3.57 -1.53
N PHE A 83 -1.29 -2.99 -0.33
CA PHE A 83 -1.39 -1.54 -0.14
C PHE A 83 -0.04 -0.85 0.07
N LYS A 84 1.08 -1.59 -0.02
CA LYS A 84 2.46 -1.12 0.27
C LYS A 84 2.60 -0.42 1.63
N LEU A 85 1.91 -0.91 2.65
CA LEU A 85 1.92 -0.38 4.01
C LEU A 85 2.77 -1.25 4.93
N ARG A 86 3.11 -0.71 6.12
CA ARG A 86 3.61 -1.54 7.22
C ARG A 86 2.44 -2.29 7.87
N THR A 87 2.68 -3.51 8.34
CA THR A 87 1.67 -4.32 9.05
C THR A 87 1.05 -3.56 10.24
N GLN A 88 1.84 -2.79 10.98
CA GLN A 88 1.35 -1.94 12.08
C GLN A 88 0.39 -0.85 11.59
N GLU A 89 0.67 -0.24 10.44
CA GLU A 89 -0.22 0.77 9.84
C GLU A 89 -1.52 0.15 9.34
N CYS A 90 -1.49 -1.07 8.79
CA CYS A 90 -2.70 -1.82 8.46
C CYS A 90 -3.57 -2.07 9.69
N ILE A 91 -2.97 -2.47 10.82
CA ILE A 91 -3.68 -2.67 12.08
C ILE A 91 -4.33 -1.36 12.54
N ASN A 92 -3.56 -0.26 12.58
CA ASN A 92 -4.08 1.05 12.96
C ASN A 92 -5.26 1.49 12.08
N ARG A 93 -5.18 1.27 10.76
CA ARG A 93 -6.28 1.57 9.81
C ARG A 93 -7.50 0.70 10.07
N ILE A 94 -7.34 -0.60 10.27
CA ILE A 94 -8.43 -1.52 10.61
C ILE A 94 -9.12 -1.08 11.90
N THR A 95 -8.37 -0.83 12.97
CA THR A 95 -8.91 -0.36 14.25
C THR A 95 -9.64 0.98 14.12
N SER A 96 -9.12 1.90 13.30
CA SER A 96 -9.80 3.18 13.03
C SER A 96 -11.11 2.98 12.28
N LEU A 97 -11.12 2.10 11.26
CA LEU A 97 -12.32 1.76 10.49
C LEU A 97 -13.37 1.04 11.34
N GLU A 98 -12.93 0.21 12.28
CA GLU A 98 -13.78 -0.46 13.27
C GLU A 98 -14.40 0.55 14.25
N SER A 99 -13.59 1.48 14.76
CA SER A 99 -14.08 2.55 15.64
C SER A 99 -15.09 3.48 14.95
N MET A 100 -14.98 3.65 13.63
CA MET A 100 -15.96 4.39 12.82
C MET A 100 -17.19 3.55 12.43
N GLY A 101 -17.19 2.24 12.69
CA GLY A 101 -18.28 1.32 12.34
C GLY A 101 -18.39 1.03 10.84
N ARG A 102 -17.38 1.39 10.03
CA ARG A 102 -17.34 1.10 8.58
C ARG A 102 -16.88 -0.33 8.29
N LEU A 103 -16.16 -0.94 9.22
CA LEU A 103 -15.65 -2.30 9.15
C LEU A 103 -15.95 -3.04 10.46
N SER A 104 -16.26 -4.32 10.37
CA SER A 104 -16.42 -5.20 11.54
C SER A 104 -15.73 -6.52 11.27
N GLY A 105 -14.99 -7.02 12.24
CA GLY A 105 -14.24 -8.26 12.07
C GLY A 105 -13.54 -8.69 13.35
N VAL A 106 -12.75 -9.75 13.23
CA VAL A 106 -11.93 -10.28 14.32
C VAL A 106 -10.49 -10.45 13.84
N MET A 107 -9.55 -10.02 14.66
CA MET A 107 -8.12 -10.31 14.46
C MET A 107 -7.72 -11.52 15.30
N ASP A 108 -7.10 -12.49 14.63
CA ASP A 108 -6.46 -13.64 15.26
C ASP A 108 -5.07 -13.24 15.79
N ASP A 109 -4.60 -13.89 16.87
CA ASP A 109 -3.26 -13.61 17.45
C ASP A 109 -2.12 -13.89 16.46
N ARG A 110 -2.41 -14.66 15.41
CA ARG A 110 -1.47 -15.01 14.34
C ARG A 110 -1.45 -13.98 13.20
N GLY A 111 -2.09 -12.83 13.37
CA GLY A 111 -2.07 -11.74 12.39
C GLY A 111 -2.97 -11.97 11.18
N LYS A 112 -4.12 -12.65 11.37
CA LYS A 112 -5.16 -12.79 10.35
C LYS A 112 -6.35 -11.91 10.71
N PHE A 113 -6.88 -11.18 9.75
CA PHE A 113 -8.13 -10.45 9.89
C PHE A 113 -9.26 -11.23 9.20
N ILE A 114 -10.34 -11.46 9.93
CA ILE A 114 -11.56 -12.07 9.40
C ILE A 114 -12.65 -11.03 9.42
N TYR A 115 -13.15 -10.67 8.24
CA TYR A 115 -14.30 -9.81 8.10
C TYR A 115 -15.57 -10.56 8.48
N ILE A 116 -16.39 -9.94 9.32
CA ILE A 116 -17.69 -10.46 9.72
C ILE A 116 -18.69 -9.32 9.52
N SER A 117 -19.69 -9.53 8.68
CA SER A 117 -20.74 -8.53 8.49
C SER A 117 -21.55 -8.32 9.77
N GLN A 118 -22.16 -7.14 9.91
CA GLN A 118 -23.02 -6.86 11.07
C GLN A 118 -24.20 -7.85 11.17
N GLU A 119 -24.69 -8.36 10.04
CA GLU A 119 -25.75 -9.37 10.00
C GLU A 119 -25.30 -10.70 10.59
N GLU A 120 -24.10 -11.17 10.21
CA GLU A 120 -23.51 -12.39 10.75
C GLU A 120 -23.21 -12.24 12.25
N MET A 121 -22.66 -11.09 12.65
CA MET A 121 -22.41 -10.78 14.06
C MET A 121 -23.70 -10.76 14.87
N LYS A 122 -24.79 -10.22 14.31
CA LYS A 122 -26.10 -10.22 14.94
C LYS A 122 -26.70 -11.62 15.04
N ALA A 123 -26.57 -12.45 14.00
CA ALA A 123 -27.02 -13.85 14.04
C ALA A 123 -26.32 -14.64 15.15
N VAL A 124 -25.00 -14.45 15.31
CA VAL A 124 -24.23 -15.05 16.40
C VAL A 124 -24.67 -14.50 17.77
N ALA A 125 -24.88 -13.18 17.89
CA ALA A 125 -25.34 -12.55 19.13
C ALA A 125 -26.74 -13.03 19.55
N ASP A 126 -27.68 -13.14 18.62
CA ASP A 126 -29.04 -13.64 18.87
C ASP A 126 -29.02 -15.13 19.25
N TYR A 127 -28.13 -15.92 18.65
CA TYR A 127 -27.92 -17.31 19.04
C TYR A 127 -27.42 -17.43 20.48
N ILE A 128 -26.41 -16.64 20.87
CA ILE A 128 -25.87 -16.61 22.23
C ILE A 128 -26.96 -16.20 23.23
N LYS A 129 -27.75 -15.15 22.91
CA LYS A 129 -28.85 -14.70 23.77
C LYS A 129 -29.93 -15.76 23.96
N ARG A 130 -30.28 -16.52 22.92
CA ARG A 130 -31.29 -17.60 22.99
C ARG A 130 -30.83 -18.82 23.76
N GLN A 131 -29.57 -19.23 23.58
CA GLN A 131 -29.02 -20.41 24.26
C GLN A 131 -28.52 -20.10 25.69
N GLY A 132 -28.22 -18.83 25.99
CA GLY A 132 -27.70 -18.40 27.28
C GLY A 132 -26.26 -18.86 27.49
N ARG A 133 -26.07 -20.10 27.97
CA ARG A 133 -24.74 -20.70 28.18
C ARG A 133 -24.40 -21.61 27.01
N VAL A 134 -23.48 -21.16 26.16
CA VAL A 134 -22.95 -21.96 25.05
C VAL A 134 -21.51 -22.38 25.35
N SER A 135 -21.17 -23.63 25.08
CA SER A 135 -19.77 -24.07 25.14
C SER A 135 -19.02 -23.61 23.88
N ILE A 136 -17.71 -23.40 24.01
CA ILE A 136 -16.86 -22.94 22.90
C ILE A 136 -16.96 -23.90 21.70
N SER A 137 -17.04 -25.22 21.93
CA SER A 137 -17.17 -26.20 20.85
C SER A 137 -18.49 -26.10 20.09
N HIS A 138 -19.59 -25.83 20.80
CA HIS A 138 -20.91 -25.71 20.22
C HIS A 138 -21.05 -24.37 19.49
N LEU A 139 -20.46 -23.31 20.04
CA LEU A 139 -20.37 -22.01 19.37
C LEU A 139 -19.54 -22.13 18.09
N ALA A 140 -18.33 -22.71 18.13
CA ALA A 140 -17.49 -22.89 16.94
C ALA A 140 -18.21 -23.67 15.83
N SER A 141 -18.88 -24.78 16.18
CA SER A 141 -19.63 -25.59 15.22
C SER A 141 -20.77 -24.82 14.56
N LYS A 142 -21.44 -23.95 15.33
CA LYS A 142 -22.54 -23.11 14.83
C LYS A 142 -22.05 -21.87 14.10
N SER A 143 -20.96 -21.25 14.56
CA SER A 143 -20.31 -20.11 13.93
C SER A 143 -19.84 -20.45 12.53
N ASN A 144 -19.33 -21.66 12.27
CA ASN A 144 -19.01 -22.11 10.91
C ASN A 144 -20.22 -22.18 9.97
N GLN A 145 -21.45 -22.30 10.49
CA GLN A 145 -22.68 -22.23 9.68
C GLN A 145 -23.13 -20.79 9.42
N PHE A 146 -22.77 -19.87 10.32
CA PHE A 146 -23.14 -18.46 10.21
C PHE A 146 -22.10 -17.64 9.44
N ILE A 147 -20.83 -18.06 9.48
CA ILE A 147 -19.69 -17.35 8.91
C ILE A 147 -19.08 -18.26 7.85
N ASP A 148 -19.48 -18.03 6.61
CA ASP A 148 -18.91 -18.71 5.46
C ASP A 148 -17.58 -18.05 5.09
N LEU A 149 -16.44 -18.71 5.31
CA LEU A 149 -15.12 -18.11 5.11
C LEU A 149 -14.66 -18.16 3.64
N GLU A 150 -15.46 -18.74 2.74
CA GLU A 150 -15.11 -18.81 1.33
C GLU A 150 -15.29 -17.42 0.69
N PRO A 151 -14.34 -16.97 -0.14
CA PRO A 151 -14.49 -15.73 -0.87
C PRO A 151 -15.67 -15.90 -1.82
N LYS A 152 -16.72 -15.09 -1.64
CA LYS A 152 -17.78 -14.96 -2.65
C LYS A 152 -17.17 -14.27 -3.86
N VAL A 153 -16.65 -15.06 -4.79
CA VAL A 153 -16.58 -14.67 -6.19
C VAL A 153 -18.01 -14.41 -6.61
N GLU A 154 -18.39 -13.13 -6.67
CA GLU A 154 -19.57 -12.74 -7.44
C GLU A 154 -19.29 -13.15 -8.89
N TYR A 155 -19.83 -14.31 -9.27
CA TYR A 155 -20.09 -14.58 -10.67
C TYR A 155 -21.12 -13.53 -11.07
N THR A 156 -20.70 -12.53 -11.84
CA THR A 156 -21.63 -11.75 -12.65
C THR A 156 -22.32 -12.77 -13.55
N GLU A 157 -23.54 -13.17 -13.18
CA GLU A 157 -24.45 -13.82 -14.10
C GLU A 157 -24.70 -12.79 -15.21
N ASP A 158 -23.91 -12.87 -16.28
CA ASP A 158 -24.26 -12.32 -17.59
C ASP A 158 -25.57 -12.98 -17.99
N ILE A 159 -26.69 -12.33 -17.64
CA ILE A 159 -28.03 -12.77 -18.00
C ILE A 159 -28.13 -12.66 -19.51
N SER A 160 -27.96 -13.80 -20.17
CA SER A 160 -28.35 -14.04 -21.55
C SER A 160 -29.83 -13.71 -21.72
N ASN A 161 -30.14 -12.60 -22.39
CA ASN A 161 -31.47 -12.33 -22.92
C ASN A 161 -31.37 -11.97 -24.41
N VAL A 162 -30.91 -12.92 -25.21
CA VAL A 162 -31.24 -12.97 -26.65
C VAL A 162 -32.45 -13.88 -26.79
N GLU A 163 -33.62 -13.25 -26.71
CA GLU A 163 -34.90 -13.86 -27.07
C GLU A 163 -34.84 -14.37 -28.52
N GLU A 164 -34.88 -15.69 -28.64
CA GLU A 164 -35.78 -16.44 -29.51
C GLU A 164 -36.47 -15.62 -30.63
N ILE A 165 -35.88 -15.64 -31.83
CA ILE A 165 -36.63 -15.41 -33.08
C ILE A 165 -36.49 -16.67 -33.93
N THR A 166 -37.34 -17.65 -33.65
CA THR A 166 -37.75 -18.68 -34.61
C THR A 166 -39.26 -18.65 -34.71
N VAL A 167 -39.78 -17.99 -35.75
CA VAL A 167 -41.08 -18.35 -36.32
C VAL A 167 -41.00 -18.18 -37.84
N SER A 168 -41.06 -19.35 -38.49
CA SER A 168 -41.71 -19.72 -39.76
C SER A 168 -41.75 -18.72 -40.92
#